data_AF-A0AAF0FUP9-F1
#
_entry.id   AF-A0AAF0FUP9-F1
#
_cell.length_a   1.000
_cell.length_b   1.000
_cell.length_c   1.000
_cell.angle_alpha   90.00
_cell.angle_beta   90.00
_cell.angle_gamma   90.00
#
_symmetry.space_group_name_H-M   'P 1'
#
loop_
_entity.id
_entity.type
_entity.pdbx_description
1 polymer ?
#
loop_
_entity_poly.entity_id
_entity_poly.type
_entity_poly.pdbx_seq_one_letter_code
_entity_poly.pdbx_strand_id
1 'polypeptide(L)'
;MSEEKREVEELYIDLSNVPLTPTSKKDIQKLETALIIATLYSPEVIELIRDPVERATWVDSLAVAAAALARQKAGYPISQIAEEVGRSETMIRAHLSGKTKAGKLVLQTYEKMLRGELRIKLPFKEIGVPITAKPEVEEKIKELEEAKKKLESEKKELESKIKELEEKISSLEQELAKTREELEKKTKIIEEIKRIISEA
;
A
#
# COMPACT_ATOMS: atom_id res chain seq x y z
N MET A 1 -21.66 -1.61 -3.14
CA MET A 1 -20.58 -0.61 -3.33
C MET A 1 -19.31 -1.39 -3.60
N SER A 2 -18.76 -1.16 -4.78
CA SER A 2 -17.56 -1.77 -5.34
C SER A 2 -16.37 -1.64 -4.39
N GLU A 3 -15.72 -2.77 -4.10
CA GLU A 3 -14.38 -2.79 -3.51
C GLU A 3 -13.44 -2.05 -4.46
N GLU A 4 -13.09 -0.83 -4.09
CA GLU A 4 -12.02 -0.09 -4.73
C GLU A 4 -10.74 -0.86 -4.44
N LYS A 5 -10.33 -1.72 -5.39
CA LYS A 5 -9.01 -2.35 -5.41
C LYS A 5 -8.01 -1.21 -5.28
N ARG A 6 -7.48 -1.01 -4.08
CA ARG A 6 -6.26 -0.24 -3.88
C ARG A 6 -5.20 -0.93 -4.72
N GLU A 7 -4.93 -0.40 -5.92
CA GLU A 7 -3.75 -0.77 -6.67
C GLU A 7 -2.58 -0.42 -5.76
N VAL A 8 -1.97 -1.46 -5.19
CA VAL A 8 -0.78 -1.31 -4.37
C VAL A 8 0.29 -0.81 -5.31
N GLU A 9 0.80 0.40 -5.09
CA GLU A 9 1.93 0.94 -5.86
C GLU A 9 3.09 -0.07 -5.81
N GLU A 10 3.34 -0.75 -6.93
CA GLU A 10 4.48 -1.64 -7.05
C GLU A 10 5.75 -0.79 -7.05
N LEU A 11 6.51 -0.84 -5.96
CA LEU A 11 7.76 -0.09 -5.85
C LEU A 11 8.91 -0.88 -6.49
N TYR A 12 9.56 -0.25 -7.47
CA TYR A 12 10.71 -0.81 -8.17
C TYR A 12 11.99 -0.08 -7.75
N ILE A 13 13.09 -0.83 -7.61
CA ILE A 13 14.42 -0.23 -7.42
C ILE A 13 15.06 -0.02 -8.79
N ASP A 14 15.34 1.24 -9.12
CA ASP A 14 16.16 1.59 -10.28
C ASP A 14 17.65 1.46 -9.96
N LEU A 15 18.32 0.54 -10.65
CA LEU A 15 19.77 0.31 -10.56
C LEU A 15 20.50 0.66 -11.86
N SER A 16 19.85 1.36 -12.80
CA SER A 16 20.39 1.66 -14.13
C SER A 16 21.66 2.53 -14.09
N ASN A 17 21.84 3.32 -13.03
CA ASN A 17 22.98 4.22 -12.85
C ASN A 17 24.15 3.61 -12.03
N VAL A 18 24.12 2.29 -11.79
CA VAL A 18 25.18 1.60 -11.03
C VAL A 18 26.34 1.21 -11.97
N PRO A 19 27.58 1.63 -11.68
CA PRO A 19 28.74 1.29 -12.51
C PRO A 19 29.10 -0.19 -12.36
N LEU A 20 28.95 -0.98 -13.43
CA LEU A 20 29.24 -2.43 -13.44
C LEU A 20 30.75 -2.74 -13.53
N THR A 21 31.56 -1.76 -13.92
CA THR A 21 33.03 -1.78 -13.91
C THR A 21 33.51 -0.56 -13.09
N PRO A 22 33.45 -0.64 -11.76
CA PRO A 22 33.70 0.50 -10.90
C PRO A 22 35.18 0.91 -10.92
N THR A 23 35.45 2.22 -11.04
CA THR A 23 36.83 2.75 -11.12
C THR A 23 37.25 3.55 -9.87
N SER A 24 36.31 3.87 -8.99
CA SER A 24 36.55 4.60 -7.75
C SER A 24 36.02 3.84 -6.53
N LYS A 25 36.51 4.16 -5.32
CA LYS A 25 35.99 3.59 -4.07
C LYS A 25 34.48 3.78 -3.93
N LYS A 26 33.96 4.94 -4.36
CA LYS A 26 32.53 5.24 -4.36
C LYS A 26 31.76 4.33 -5.31
N ASP A 27 32.32 4.05 -6.49
CA ASP A 27 31.69 3.17 -7.48
C ASP A 27 31.70 1.72 -7.02
N ILE A 28 32.78 1.27 -6.37
CA ILE A 28 32.87 -0.05 -5.74
C ILE A 28 31.76 -0.20 -4.72
N GLN A 29 31.61 0.78 -3.82
CA GLN A 29 30.57 0.76 -2.79
C GLN A 29 29.15 0.79 -3.38
N LYS A 30 28.92 1.56 -4.46
CA LYS A 30 27.64 1.56 -5.18
C LYS A 30 27.31 0.19 -5.77
N LEU A 31 28.28 -0.43 -6.46
CA LEU A 31 28.09 -1.75 -7.03
C LEU A 31 27.86 -2.82 -5.95
N GLU A 32 28.66 -2.80 -4.88
CA GLU A 32 28.50 -3.68 -3.72
C GLU A 32 27.10 -3.55 -3.12
N THR A 33 26.65 -2.33 -2.83
CA THR A 33 25.34 -2.05 -2.24
C THR A 33 24.22 -2.52 -3.17
N ALA A 34 24.33 -2.22 -4.47
CA ALA A 34 23.35 -2.65 -5.46
C ALA A 34 23.25 -4.17 -5.55
N LEU A 35 24.38 -4.89 -5.54
CA LEU A 35 24.41 -6.35 -5.56
C LEU A 35 23.79 -6.96 -4.31
N ILE A 36 24.04 -6.40 -3.13
CA ILE A 36 23.44 -6.84 -1.87
C ILE A 36 21.92 -6.69 -1.95
N ILE A 37 21.43 -5.49 -2.24
CA ILE A 37 19.99 -5.19 -2.30
C ILE A 37 19.32 -6.08 -3.34
N ALA A 38 19.85 -6.11 -4.56
CA ALA A 38 19.27 -6.87 -5.66
C ALA A 38 19.21 -8.37 -5.39
N THR A 39 20.23 -8.92 -4.72
CA THR A 39 20.27 -10.35 -4.40
C THR A 39 19.34 -10.67 -3.24
N LEU A 40 19.31 -9.85 -2.18
CA LEU A 40 18.43 -10.05 -1.01
C LEU A 40 16.95 -10.05 -1.37
N TYR A 41 16.53 -9.18 -2.29
CA TYR A 41 15.14 -9.10 -2.73
C TYR A 41 14.79 -10.04 -3.88
N SER A 42 15.69 -10.95 -4.27
CA SER A 42 15.32 -12.00 -5.21
C SER A 42 14.39 -13.02 -4.54
N PRO A 43 13.36 -13.55 -5.23
CA PRO A 43 12.40 -14.48 -4.63
C PRO A 43 13.06 -15.71 -3.99
N GLU A 44 14.11 -16.23 -4.62
CA GLU A 44 14.87 -17.37 -4.09
C GLU A 44 15.54 -17.05 -2.75
N VAL A 45 16.14 -15.86 -2.62
CA VAL A 45 16.85 -15.46 -1.40
C VAL A 45 15.89 -15.12 -0.27
N ILE A 46 14.75 -14.49 -0.58
CA ILE A 46 13.71 -14.21 0.41
C ILE A 46 13.26 -15.48 1.12
N GLU A 47 13.10 -16.57 0.39
CA GLU A 47 12.78 -17.88 0.98
C GLU A 47 13.94 -18.43 1.83
N LEU A 48 15.20 -18.27 1.39
CA LEU A 48 16.38 -18.72 2.15
C LEU A 48 16.55 -17.98 3.47
N ILE A 49 16.27 -16.68 3.50
CA ILE A 49 16.43 -15.84 4.70
C ILE A 49 15.18 -15.82 5.59
N ARG A 50 14.14 -16.59 5.22
CA ARG A 50 12.89 -16.68 5.97
C ARG A 50 13.12 -17.25 7.36
N ASP A 51 13.94 -18.30 7.47
CA ASP A 51 14.34 -18.88 8.75
C ASP A 51 15.22 -17.89 9.54
N PRO A 52 14.77 -17.40 10.72
CA PRO A 52 15.53 -16.45 11.52
C PRO A 52 16.86 -17.00 12.04
N VAL A 53 17.01 -18.34 12.17
CA VAL A 53 18.24 -18.96 12.67
C VAL A 53 19.36 -18.85 11.65
N GLU A 54 19.07 -19.12 10.38
CA GLU A 54 20.07 -19.07 9.30
C GLU A 54 20.23 -17.69 8.66
N ARG A 55 19.25 -16.80 8.85
CA ARG A 55 19.19 -15.47 8.22
C ARG A 55 20.50 -14.69 8.35
N ALA A 56 21.06 -14.61 9.55
CA ALA A 56 22.30 -13.85 9.78
C ALA A 56 23.48 -14.41 8.96
N THR A 57 23.61 -15.73 8.89
CA THR A 57 24.65 -16.42 8.11
C THR A 57 24.47 -16.18 6.61
N TRP A 58 23.22 -16.25 6.11
CA TRP A 58 22.93 -15.95 4.71
C TRP A 58 23.26 -14.51 4.35
N VAL A 59 22.86 -13.55 5.19
CA VAL A 59 23.13 -12.13 4.98
C VAL A 59 24.64 -11.84 4.99
N ASP A 60 25.40 -12.38 5.95
CA ASP A 60 26.87 -12.23 5.99
C ASP A 60 27.53 -12.81 4.74
N SER A 61 27.14 -14.04 4.36
CA SER A 61 27.72 -14.72 3.19
C SER A 61 27.45 -13.98 1.87
N LEU A 62 26.24 -13.43 1.72
CA LEU A 62 25.87 -12.60 0.57
C LEU A 62 26.62 -11.27 0.54
N ALA A 63 26.76 -10.61 1.69
CA ALA A 63 27.52 -9.36 1.81
C ALA A 63 28.99 -9.56 1.44
N VAL A 64 29.64 -10.61 1.96
CA VAL A 64 31.01 -10.98 1.62
C VAL A 64 31.16 -11.27 0.12
N ALA A 65 30.22 -12.01 -0.48
CA ALA A 65 30.24 -12.33 -1.90
C ALA A 65 30.09 -11.07 -2.78
N ALA A 66 29.18 -10.17 -2.44
CA ALA A 66 28.97 -8.91 -3.14
C ALA A 66 30.18 -7.97 -3.03
N ALA A 67 30.75 -7.84 -1.83
CA ALA A 67 31.95 -7.06 -1.56
C ALA A 67 33.16 -7.58 -2.36
N ALA A 68 33.32 -8.90 -2.43
CA ALA A 68 34.36 -9.54 -3.21
C ALA A 68 34.17 -9.30 -4.71
N LEU A 69 32.96 -9.49 -5.23
CA LEU A 69 32.67 -9.32 -6.65
C LEU A 69 32.86 -7.86 -7.09
N ALA A 70 32.37 -6.90 -6.32
CA ALA A 70 32.51 -5.47 -6.65
C ALA A 70 33.99 -5.05 -6.79
N ARG A 71 34.86 -5.53 -5.89
CA ARG A 71 36.31 -5.29 -5.95
C ARG A 71 36.99 -6.04 -7.09
N GLN A 72 36.57 -7.28 -7.37
CA GLN A 72 37.07 -8.02 -8.53
C GLN A 72 36.76 -7.26 -9.83
N LYS A 73 35.56 -6.68 -9.96
CA LYS A 73 35.17 -5.86 -11.12
C LYS A 73 35.90 -4.51 -11.18
N ALA A 74 36.47 -4.05 -10.07
CA ALA A 74 37.40 -2.93 -10.03
C ALA A 74 38.85 -3.31 -10.38
N GLY A 75 39.12 -4.59 -10.64
CA GLY A 75 40.45 -5.10 -10.97
C GLY A 75 41.35 -5.41 -9.78
N TYR A 76 40.80 -5.49 -8.55
CA TYR A 76 41.61 -5.79 -7.37
C TYR A 76 42.10 -7.25 -7.40
N PRO A 77 43.36 -7.53 -7.01
CA PRO A 77 43.84 -8.89 -6.85
C PRO A 77 43.17 -9.57 -5.65
N ILE A 78 43.09 -10.91 -5.71
CA ILE A 78 42.40 -11.72 -4.68
C ILE A 78 42.97 -11.50 -3.28
N SER A 79 44.28 -11.31 -3.16
CA SER A 79 44.96 -11.02 -1.89
C SER A 79 44.45 -9.73 -1.25
N GLN A 80 44.35 -8.65 -2.03
CA GLN A 80 43.82 -7.38 -1.57
C GLN A 80 42.33 -7.48 -1.21
N ILE A 81 41.55 -8.21 -2.01
CA ILE A 81 40.12 -8.43 -1.70
C ILE A 81 39.98 -9.17 -0.36
N ALA A 82 40.78 -10.22 -0.14
CA ALA A 82 40.76 -10.99 1.09
C ALA A 82 41.10 -10.14 2.33
N GLU A 83 42.13 -9.29 2.22
CA GLU A 83 42.52 -8.34 3.27
C GLU A 83 41.40 -7.34 3.57
N GLU A 84 40.86 -6.66 2.55
CA GLU A 84 39.84 -5.62 2.74
C GLU A 84 38.49 -6.17 3.23
N VAL A 85 38.10 -7.36 2.78
CA VAL A 85 36.83 -8.01 3.18
C VAL A 85 36.98 -8.76 4.52
N GLY A 86 38.21 -9.00 4.98
CA GLY A 86 38.47 -9.71 6.23
C GLY A 86 38.11 -11.20 6.16
N ARG A 87 38.45 -11.86 5.05
CA ARG A 87 38.22 -13.30 4.81
C ARG A 87 39.44 -13.92 4.13
N SER A 88 39.55 -15.25 4.12
CA SER A 88 40.68 -15.93 3.47
C SER A 88 40.59 -15.86 1.94
N GLU A 89 41.74 -15.86 1.24
CA GLU A 89 41.77 -15.92 -0.22
C GLU A 89 41.02 -17.12 -0.78
N THR A 90 41.08 -18.28 -0.10
CA THR A 90 40.35 -19.50 -0.48
C THR A 90 38.85 -19.25 -0.49
N MET A 91 38.32 -18.57 0.54
CA MET A 91 36.90 -18.22 0.63
C MET A 91 36.52 -17.21 -0.45
N ILE A 92 37.33 -16.17 -0.65
CA ILE A 92 37.11 -15.18 -1.73
C ILE A 92 37.07 -15.87 -3.10
N ARG A 93 38.01 -16.76 -3.40
CA ARG A 93 38.02 -17.55 -4.64
C ARG A 93 36.76 -18.39 -4.78
N ALA A 94 36.30 -19.02 -3.70
CA ALA A 94 35.10 -19.84 -3.72
C ALA A 94 33.83 -19.02 -4.03
N HIS A 95 33.70 -17.81 -3.46
CA HIS A 95 32.60 -16.90 -3.79
C HIS A 95 32.69 -16.39 -5.24
N LEU A 96 33.84 -15.87 -5.66
CA LEU A 96 34.04 -15.30 -7.00
C LEU A 96 33.89 -16.32 -8.13
N SER A 97 34.15 -17.60 -7.86
CA SER A 97 33.93 -18.70 -8.82
C SER A 97 32.53 -19.32 -8.76
N GLY A 98 31.65 -18.83 -7.87
CA GLY A 98 30.30 -19.36 -7.71
C GLY A 98 30.23 -20.76 -7.10
N LYS A 99 31.32 -21.24 -6.48
CA LYS A 99 31.33 -22.54 -5.76
C LYS A 99 30.46 -22.50 -4.50
N THR A 100 30.37 -21.34 -3.85
CA THR A 100 29.43 -21.12 -2.75
C THR A 100 28.07 -20.72 -3.29
N LYS A 101 26.99 -21.08 -2.58
CA LYS A 101 25.63 -20.71 -2.97
C LYS A 101 25.44 -19.19 -3.00
N ALA A 102 25.95 -18.46 -2.00
CA ALA A 102 25.95 -17.00 -1.98
C ALA A 102 26.71 -16.40 -3.17
N GLY A 103 27.89 -16.93 -3.50
CA GLY A 103 28.66 -16.49 -4.67
C GLY A 103 27.90 -16.68 -5.98
N LYS A 104 27.26 -17.84 -6.16
CA LYS A 104 26.43 -18.13 -7.33
C LYS A 104 25.27 -17.14 -7.48
N LEU A 105 24.55 -16.85 -6.41
CA LEU A 105 23.41 -15.92 -6.40
C LEU A 105 23.84 -14.51 -6.79
N VAL A 106 24.93 -14.01 -6.18
CA VAL A 106 25.46 -12.66 -6.47
C VAL A 106 25.96 -12.55 -7.91
N LEU A 107 26.63 -13.59 -8.45
CA LEU A 107 27.04 -13.61 -9.85
C LEU A 107 25.84 -13.56 -10.81
N GLN A 108 24.80 -14.34 -10.54
CA GLN A 108 23.57 -14.32 -11.33
C GLN A 108 22.87 -12.95 -11.29
N THR A 109 22.86 -12.30 -10.12
CA THR A 109 22.34 -10.93 -9.99
C THR A 109 23.15 -9.94 -10.83
N TYR A 110 24.48 -10.00 -10.77
CA TYR A 110 25.36 -9.15 -11.59
C TYR A 110 25.14 -9.36 -13.09
N GLU A 111 24.97 -10.62 -13.54
CA GLU A 111 24.67 -10.93 -14.94
C GLU A 111 23.33 -10.35 -15.39
N LYS A 112 22.29 -10.41 -14.54
CA LYS A 112 20.99 -9.77 -14.82
C LYS A 112 21.12 -8.25 -14.91
N MET A 113 21.96 -7.64 -14.07
CA MET A 113 22.25 -6.20 -14.15
C MET A 113 22.93 -5.84 -15.48
N LEU A 114 23.91 -6.64 -15.92
CA LEU A 114 24.59 -6.44 -17.22
C LEU A 114 23.63 -6.49 -18.41
N ARG A 115 22.61 -7.35 -18.35
CA ARG A 115 21.63 -7.50 -19.44
C ARG A 115 20.47 -6.50 -19.36
N GLY A 116 20.37 -5.70 -18.29
CA GLY A 116 19.22 -4.83 -18.05
C GLY A 116 17.92 -5.59 -17.75
N GLU A 117 18.02 -6.87 -17.38
CA GLU A 117 16.86 -7.75 -17.11
C GLU A 117 16.42 -7.71 -15.64
N LEU A 118 17.18 -7.01 -14.79
CA LEU A 118 16.92 -6.99 -13.36
C LEU A 118 15.69 -6.12 -13.04
N ARG A 119 14.58 -6.79 -12.68
CA ARG A 119 13.39 -6.14 -12.11
C ARG A 119 13.23 -6.56 -10.65
N ILE A 120 13.64 -5.70 -9.73
CA ILE A 120 13.46 -5.93 -8.30
C ILE A 120 12.06 -5.46 -7.93
N LYS A 121 11.16 -6.41 -7.66
CA LYS A 121 9.89 -6.14 -7.01
C LYS A 121 10.10 -6.25 -5.51
N LEU A 122 9.74 -5.21 -4.77
CA LEU A 122 9.85 -5.24 -3.31
C LEU A 122 8.59 -5.86 -2.71
N PRO A 123 8.66 -7.05 -2.09
CA PRO A 123 7.48 -7.73 -1.57
C PRO A 123 7.18 -7.25 -0.15
N PHE A 124 6.91 -5.95 -0.01
CA PHE A 124 6.59 -5.35 1.28
C PHE A 124 5.35 -5.97 1.95
N LYS A 125 4.45 -6.55 1.15
CA LYS A 125 3.29 -7.31 1.63
C LYS A 125 3.67 -8.64 2.30
N GLU A 126 4.76 -9.28 1.87
CA GLU A 126 5.18 -10.61 2.34
C GLU A 126 6.19 -10.55 3.49
N ILE A 127 6.98 -9.48 3.55
CA ILE A 127 8.02 -9.26 4.58
C ILE A 127 7.40 -8.70 5.89
N GLY A 128 6.11 -8.40 5.91
CA GLY A 128 5.41 -7.92 7.12
C GLY A 128 5.94 -6.58 7.62
N VAL A 129 6.69 -5.84 6.80
CA VAL A 129 7.09 -4.47 7.05
C VAL A 129 6.05 -3.60 6.33
N PRO A 130 5.05 -3.07 7.06
CA PRO A 130 4.11 -2.14 6.46
C PRO A 130 4.93 -0.92 6.07
N ILE A 131 5.05 -0.65 4.77
CA ILE A 131 5.32 0.72 4.36
C ILE A 131 4.07 1.49 4.80
N THR A 132 4.22 2.25 5.88
CA THR A 132 3.21 3.13 6.48
C THR A 132 2.01 2.45 7.15
N ALA A 133 2.18 2.11 8.42
CA ALA A 133 1.24 2.57 9.43
C ALA A 133 2.04 2.80 10.70
N LYS A 134 2.32 4.08 11.02
CA LYS A 134 2.59 4.41 12.42
C LYS A 134 1.38 3.93 13.23
N PRO A 135 1.54 3.43 14.46
CA PRO A 135 0.41 3.02 15.31
C PRO A 135 -0.72 4.07 15.36
N GLU A 136 -0.31 5.35 15.33
CA GLU A 136 -1.17 6.54 15.25
C GLU A 136 -2.13 6.55 14.04
N VAL A 137 -1.70 6.00 12.90
CA VAL A 137 -2.51 5.92 11.66
C VAL A 137 -3.54 4.80 11.77
N GLU A 138 -3.18 3.69 12.40
CA GLU A 138 -4.09 2.56 12.60
C GLU A 138 -5.20 2.90 13.61
N GLU A 139 -4.87 3.64 14.68
CA GLU A 139 -5.87 4.24 15.57
C GLU A 139 -6.76 5.23 14.81
N LYS A 140 -6.19 6.13 14.00
CA LYS A 140 -6.96 7.09 13.20
C LYS A 140 -7.94 6.41 12.26
N ILE A 141 -7.53 5.30 11.63
CA ILE A 141 -8.39 4.53 10.72
C ILE A 141 -9.56 3.92 11.50
N LYS A 142 -9.31 3.32 12.67
CA LYS A 142 -10.38 2.78 13.51
C LYS A 142 -11.36 3.86 13.96
N GLU A 143 -10.86 5.01 14.41
CA GLU A 143 -11.70 6.16 14.79
C GLU A 143 -12.55 6.64 13.61
N LEU A 144 -11.98 6.74 12.41
CA LEU A 144 -12.69 7.16 11.20
C LEU A 144 -13.75 6.13 10.77
N GLU A 145 -13.47 4.84 10.89
CA GLU A 145 -14.43 3.77 10.59
C GLU A 145 -15.61 3.76 11.56
N GLU A 146 -15.34 3.93 12.86
CA GLU A 146 -16.38 4.06 13.89
C GLU A 146 -17.24 5.32 13.66
N ALA A 147 -16.61 6.46 13.40
CA ALA A 147 -17.30 7.71 13.11
C ALA A 147 -18.19 7.59 11.85
N LYS A 148 -17.68 6.95 10.80
CA LYS A 148 -18.45 6.70 9.57
C LYS A 148 -19.67 5.83 9.84
N LYS A 149 -19.52 4.75 10.62
CA LYS A 149 -20.62 3.86 10.97
C LYS A 149 -21.71 4.59 11.77
N LYS A 150 -21.31 5.45 12.70
CA LYS A 150 -22.24 6.28 13.48
C LYS A 150 -22.99 7.28 12.59
N LEU A 151 -22.28 7.98 11.70
CA LEU A 151 -22.88 8.90 10.74
C LEU A 151 -23.85 8.18 9.78
N GLU A 152 -23.54 6.96 9.36
CA GLU A 152 -24.44 6.15 8.52
C GLU A 152 -25.73 5.75 9.28
N SER A 153 -25.64 5.41 10.57
CA SER A 153 -26.84 5.15 11.38
C SER A 153 -27.68 6.40 11.60
N GLU A 154 -27.05 7.54 11.94
CA GLU A 154 -27.75 8.82 12.13
C GLU A 154 -28.42 9.27 10.84
N LYS A 155 -27.75 9.11 9.69
CA LYS A 155 -28.33 9.39 8.38
C LYS A 155 -29.58 8.57 8.11
N LYS A 156 -29.56 7.26 8.40
CA LYS A 156 -30.75 6.40 8.23
C LYS A 156 -31.91 6.80 9.12
N GLU A 157 -31.64 7.18 10.38
CA GLU A 157 -32.68 7.67 11.30
C GLU A 157 -33.27 9.01 10.86
N LEU A 158 -32.44 9.91 10.32
CA LEU A 158 -32.91 11.17 9.76
C LEU A 158 -33.74 10.93 8.50
N GLU A 159 -33.32 10.03 7.61
CA GLU A 159 -34.08 9.65 6.42
C GLU A 159 -35.45 9.05 6.79
N SER A 160 -35.54 8.21 7.84
CA SER A 160 -36.84 7.69 8.29
C SER A 160 -37.73 8.77 8.88
N LYS A 161 -37.17 9.68 9.69
CA LYS A 161 -37.93 10.81 10.25
C LYS A 161 -38.44 11.78 9.18
N ILE A 162 -37.64 12.04 8.15
CA ILE A 162 -38.06 12.86 7.00
C ILE A 162 -39.28 12.22 6.32
N LYS A 163 -39.21 10.91 6.06
CA LYS A 163 -40.32 10.18 5.44
C LYS A 163 -41.60 10.23 6.29
N GLU A 164 -41.50 10.04 7.61
CA GLU A 164 -42.65 10.15 8.51
C GLU A 164 -43.26 11.57 8.53
N LEU A 165 -42.42 12.61 8.45
CA LEU A 165 -42.88 13.99 8.39
C LEU A 165 -43.55 14.30 7.05
N GLU A 166 -43.02 13.80 5.94
CA GLU A 166 -43.62 13.92 4.62
C GLU A 166 -45.02 13.27 4.57
N GLU A 167 -45.17 12.07 5.15
CA GLU A 167 -46.46 11.39 5.24
C GLU A 167 -47.48 12.18 6.08
N LYS A 168 -47.05 12.75 7.22
CA LYS A 168 -47.90 13.62 8.07
C LYS A 168 -48.29 14.92 7.38
N ILE A 169 -47.37 15.55 6.65
CA ILE A 169 -47.68 16.76 5.87
C ILE A 169 -48.74 16.42 4.83
N SER A 170 -48.57 15.31 4.09
CA SER A 170 -49.55 14.87 3.10
C SER A 170 -50.93 14.61 3.71
N SER A 171 -51.03 14.02 4.90
CA SER A 171 -52.33 13.79 5.55
C SER A 171 -52.97 15.10 5.99
N LEU A 172 -52.18 16.01 6.58
CA LEU A 172 -52.67 17.32 7.03
C LEU A 172 -53.13 18.19 5.84
N GLU A 173 -52.44 18.13 4.71
CA GLU A 173 -52.86 18.83 3.48
C GLU A 173 -54.20 18.31 2.96
N GLN A 174 -54.43 16.99 2.99
CA GLN A 174 -55.70 16.39 2.62
C GLN A 174 -56.84 16.78 3.57
N GLU A 175 -56.58 16.81 4.88
CA GLU A 175 -57.55 17.27 5.87
C GLU A 175 -57.89 18.74 5.68
N LEU A 176 -56.88 19.61 5.49
CA LEU A 176 -57.06 21.02 5.19
C LEU A 176 -57.92 21.24 3.94
N ALA A 177 -57.70 20.46 2.88
CA ALA A 177 -58.50 20.52 1.66
C ALA A 177 -59.97 20.18 1.92
N LYS A 178 -60.25 19.09 2.66
CA LYS A 178 -61.61 18.69 3.04
C LYS A 178 -62.31 19.74 3.89
N THR A 179 -61.64 20.26 4.92
CA THR A 179 -62.20 21.29 5.80
C THR A 179 -62.50 22.58 5.03
N ARG A 180 -61.64 22.98 4.07
CA ARG A 180 -61.89 24.13 3.20
C ARG A 180 -63.13 23.92 2.33
N GLU A 181 -63.29 22.73 1.75
CA GLU A 181 -64.47 22.39 0.94
C GLU A 181 -65.76 22.43 1.76
N GLU A 182 -65.74 21.87 2.98
CA GLU A 182 -66.87 21.94 3.91
C GLU A 182 -67.21 23.36 4.33
N LEU A 183 -66.19 24.19 4.60
CA LEU A 183 -66.37 25.59 4.94
C LEU A 183 -67.03 26.35 3.78
N GLU A 184 -66.57 26.13 2.55
CA GLU A 184 -67.15 26.77 1.36
C GLU A 184 -68.63 26.38 1.17
N LYS A 185 -68.97 25.10 1.34
CA LYS A 185 -70.36 24.63 1.32
C LYS A 185 -71.21 25.31 2.39
N LYS A 186 -70.71 25.39 3.63
CA LYS A 186 -71.42 26.07 4.73
C LYS A 186 -71.59 27.56 4.48
N THR A 187 -70.59 28.24 3.94
CA THR A 187 -70.67 29.66 3.58
C THR A 187 -71.76 29.91 2.54
N LYS A 188 -71.83 29.09 1.47
CA LYS A 188 -72.90 29.18 0.45
C LYS A 188 -74.29 29.00 1.06
N ILE A 189 -74.46 28.02 1.96
CA ILE A 189 -75.73 27.80 2.66
C ILE A 189 -76.11 29.02 3.51
N ILE A 190 -75.15 29.62 4.24
CA ILE A 190 -75.41 30.82 5.04
C ILE A 190 -75.82 32.01 4.16
N GLU A 191 -75.18 32.20 3.01
CA GLU A 191 -75.55 33.24 2.04
C GLU A 191 -76.97 33.03 1.49
N GLU A 192 -77.33 31.79 1.16
CA GLU A 192 -78.68 31.40 0.71
C GLU A 192 -79.73 31.71 1.80
N ILE A 193 -79.47 31.33 3.05
CA ILE A 193 -80.35 31.60 4.20
C ILE A 193 -80.51 33.11 4.41
N LYS A 194 -79.41 33.88 4.33
CA LYS A 194 -79.47 35.35 4.47
C LYS A 194 -80.33 35.99 3.38
N ARG A 195 -80.23 35.51 2.13
CA ARG A 195 -81.06 35.99 1.01
C ARG A 195 -82.55 35.73 1.27
N ILE A 196 -82.90 34.50 1.67
CA ILE A 196 -84.30 34.13 1.99
C ILE A 196 -84.86 35.00 3.13
N ILE A 197 -84.08 35.25 4.19
CA ILE A 197 -84.50 36.11 5.30
C ILE A 197 -84.66 37.57 4.88
N SER A 198 -83.86 38.07 3.92
CA SER A 198 -83.99 39.45 3.43
C SER A 198 -85.16 39.68 2.48
N GLU A 199 -85.72 38.61 1.91
CA GLU A 199 -86.86 38.64 0.98
C GLU A 199 -88.22 38.35 1.67
N ALA A 200 -88.22 37.97 2.96
CA ALA A 200 -89.40 37.68 3.79
C ALA A 200 -89.77 38.86 4.71
#